data_AF-A0A7T0C2J9-F1
#
_entry.id   AF-A0A7T0C2J9-F1
#
_cell.length_a   1.000
_cell.length_b   1.000
_cell.length_c   1.000
_cell.angle_alpha   90.00
_cell.angle_beta   90.00
_cell.angle_gamma   90.00
#
_symmetry.space_group_name_H-M   'P 1'
#
loop_
_entity.id
_entity.type
_entity.pdbx_description
1 polymer ?
#
loop_
_entity_poly.entity_id
_entity_poly.type
_entity_poly.pdbx_seq_one_letter_code
_entity_poly.pdbx_strand_id
1 'polypeptide(L)'
;MSQNELANDQLEKLTGIFRVLFNSPDLNLSDDLTAKDVPGWDSFNHVNLIINIEEEFNIRFSNDEVGGLQNVGNLKALLASKLSG
;
A
#
# COMPACT_ATOMS: atom_id res chain seq x y z
N MET A 1 -20.93 2.40 -10.82
CA MET A 1 -19.52 2.81 -10.73
C MET A 1 -18.98 2.14 -9.49
N SER A 2 -18.26 1.03 -9.67
CA SER A 2 -17.84 0.18 -8.56
C SER A 2 -16.82 0.93 -7.71
N GLN A 3 -17.18 1.27 -6.47
CA GLN A 3 -16.24 1.79 -5.50
C GLN A 3 -15.42 0.60 -5.00
N ASN A 4 -14.22 0.43 -5.55
CA ASN A 4 -13.26 -0.55 -5.06
C ASN A 4 -12.59 0.02 -3.81
N GLU A 5 -13.33 0.07 -2.72
CA GLU A 5 -12.84 0.44 -1.39
C GLU A 5 -12.37 -0.82 -0.66
N LEU A 6 -11.19 -0.75 -0.06
CA LEU A 6 -10.68 -1.82 0.81
C LEU A 6 -11.63 -2.01 1.99
N ALA A 7 -11.86 -3.26 2.38
CA ALA A 7 -12.54 -3.57 3.62
C ALA A 7 -11.71 -3.08 4.82
N ASN A 8 -12.37 -2.82 5.96
CA ASN A 8 -11.69 -2.32 7.16
C ASN A 8 -10.50 -3.18 7.59
N ASP A 9 -10.65 -4.52 7.57
CA ASP A 9 -9.59 -5.48 7.87
C ASP A 9 -8.37 -5.34 6.93
N GLN A 10 -8.61 -5.12 5.64
CA GLN A 10 -7.54 -4.96 4.65
C GLN A 10 -6.80 -3.64 4.84
N LEU A 11 -7.55 -2.56 5.12
CA LEU A 11 -6.95 -1.26 5.42
C LEU A 11 -6.12 -1.32 6.71
N GLU A 12 -6.61 -2.01 7.74
CA GLU A 12 -5.88 -2.20 9.00
C GLU A 12 -4.58 -2.99 8.79
N LYS A 13 -4.61 -4.07 8.01
CA LYS A 13 -3.40 -4.83 7.63
C LYS A 13 -2.41 -3.98 6.86
N LEU A 14 -2.86 -3.29 5.81
CA LEU A 14 -2.03 -2.39 5.02
C LEU A 14 -1.39 -1.30 5.91
N THR A 15 -2.20 -0.69 6.79
CA THR A 15 -1.72 0.32 7.74
C THR A 15 -0.68 -0.28 8.69
N GLY A 16 -0.90 -1.50 9.17
CA GLY A 16 0.07 -2.24 9.99
C GLY A 16 1.43 -2.39 9.30
N ILE A 17 1.45 -2.82 8.04
CA ILE A 17 2.69 -2.95 7.24
C ILE A 17 3.42 -1.62 7.18
N PHE A 18 2.72 -0.54 6.84
CA PHE A 18 3.33 0.80 6.82
C PHE A 18 3.89 1.21 8.19
N ARG A 19 3.13 1.01 9.27
CA ARG A 19 3.57 1.36 10.63
C ARG A 19 4.84 0.62 11.04
N VAL A 20 4.93 -0.66 10.71
CA VAL A 20 6.10 -1.50 11.01
C VAL A 20 7.28 -1.12 10.12
N LEU A 21 7.06 -1.01 8.81
CA LEU A 21 8.11 -0.75 7.82
C LEU A 21 8.73 0.64 7.98
N PHE A 22 7.92 1.65 8.30
CA PHE A 22 8.35 3.03 8.52
C PHE A 22 8.55 3.38 10.00
N ASN A 23 8.47 2.39 10.90
CA ASN A 23 8.57 2.59 12.36
C ASN A 23 7.71 3.76 12.88
N SER A 24 6.51 3.91 12.33
CA SER A 24 5.62 5.05 12.53
C SER A 24 4.27 4.56 13.03
N PRO A 25 4.12 4.23 14.33
CA PRO A 25 2.90 3.62 14.86
C PRO A 25 1.66 4.53 14.81
N ASP A 26 1.85 5.85 14.76
CA ASP A 26 0.79 6.85 14.65
C ASP A 26 0.44 7.19 13.19
N LEU A 27 1.06 6.52 12.21
CA LEU A 27 0.81 6.75 10.80
C LEU A 27 -0.65 6.37 10.46
N ASN A 28 -1.32 7.29 9.78
CA ASN A 28 -2.65 7.08 9.20
C ASN A 28 -2.55 7.14 7.68
N LEU A 29 -3.05 6.12 7.00
CA LEU A 29 -3.00 6.00 5.55
C LEU A 29 -4.07 6.85 4.86
N SER A 30 -3.70 8.07 4.46
CA SER A 30 -4.49 8.86 3.52
C SER A 30 -4.19 8.49 2.07
N ASP A 31 -5.16 8.63 1.18
CA ASP A 31 -5.00 8.47 -0.27
C ASP A 31 -3.97 9.44 -0.87
N ASP A 32 -3.92 10.68 -0.38
CA ASP A 32 -2.92 11.69 -0.76
C ASP A 32 -1.50 11.42 -0.20
N LEU A 33 -1.32 10.44 0.68
CA LEU A 33 -0.03 10.18 1.32
C LEU A 33 0.99 9.67 0.29
N THR A 34 2.13 10.34 0.18
CA THR A 34 3.21 9.96 -0.76
C THR A 34 4.50 9.63 -0.04
N ALA A 35 5.47 9.09 -0.79
CA ALA A 35 6.82 8.86 -0.31
C ALA A 35 7.51 10.14 0.24
N LYS A 36 7.06 11.33 -0.17
CA LYS A 36 7.60 12.60 0.35
C LYS A 36 7.06 12.96 1.72
N ASP A 37 5.87 12.49 2.06
CA ASP A 37 5.19 12.79 3.32
C ASP A 37 5.61 11.82 4.42
N VAL A 38 6.04 10.61 4.03
CA VAL A 38 6.47 9.56 4.98
C VAL A 38 7.99 9.55 5.12
N PRO A 39 8.52 9.93 6.29
CA PRO A 39 9.95 9.86 6.53
C PRO A 39 10.42 8.39 6.48
N GLY A 40 11.45 8.14 5.67
CA GLY A 40 11.97 6.79 5.42
C GLY A 40 11.34 6.08 4.23
N TRP A 41 10.35 6.68 3.55
CA TRP A 41 9.83 6.12 2.31
C TRP A 41 10.71 6.49 1.11
N ASP A 42 11.76 5.69 0.93
CA ASP A 42 12.68 5.73 -0.21
C ASP A 42 12.44 4.58 -1.19
N SER A 43 13.16 4.55 -2.31
CA SER A 43 13.03 3.48 -3.33
C SER A 43 13.20 2.07 -2.75
N PHE A 44 14.09 1.89 -1.77
CA PHE A 44 14.30 0.59 -1.11
C PHE A 44 13.08 0.17 -0.28
N ASN A 45 12.57 1.07 0.57
CA ASN A 45 11.38 0.80 1.37
C ASN A 45 10.12 0.71 0.51
N HIS A 46 10.07 1.41 -0.64
CA HIS A 46 9.00 1.23 -1.62
C HIS A 46 8.95 -0.21 -2.14
N VAL A 47 10.07 -0.77 -2.59
CA VAL A 47 10.12 -2.17 -3.04
C VAL A 47 9.76 -3.13 -1.91
N ASN A 48 10.33 -2.92 -0.72
CA ASN A 48 10.08 -3.78 0.43
C ASN A 48 8.61 -3.73 0.87
N LEU A 49 7.97 -2.57 0.81
CA LEU A 49 6.55 -2.39 1.05
C LEU A 49 5.70 -3.24 0.11
N ILE A 50 5.99 -3.19 -1.19
CA ILE A 50 5.26 -3.97 -2.20
C ILE A 50 5.39 -5.47 -1.89
N ILE A 51 6.61 -5.95 -1.62
CA ILE A 51 6.84 -7.36 -1.28
C ILE A 51 6.05 -7.77 -0.03
N ASN A 52 6.06 -6.96 1.04
CA ASN A 52 5.31 -7.27 2.26
C ASN A 52 3.80 -7.34 1.98
N ILE A 53 3.27 -6.46 1.13
CA ILE A 53 1.85 -6.50 0.75
C ILE A 53 1.55 -7.74 -0.10
N GLU A 54 2.42 -8.10 -1.04
CA GLU A 54 2.28 -9.32 -1.84
C GLU A 54 2.24 -10.57 -0.95
N GLU A 55 3.12 -10.66 0.04
CA GLU A 55 3.17 -11.78 0.98
C GLU A 55 1.95 -11.81 1.91
N GLU A 56 1.58 -10.68 2.52
CA GLU A 56 0.48 -10.58 3.49
C GLU A 56 -0.89 -10.86 2.84
N PHE A 57 -1.11 -10.34 1.63
CA PHE A 57 -2.37 -10.50 0.90
C PHE A 57 -2.36 -11.69 -0.07
N ASN A 58 -1.22 -12.38 -0.18
CA ASN A 58 -1.00 -13.49 -1.12
C ASN A 58 -1.29 -13.12 -2.58
N ILE A 59 -0.92 -11.92 -2.98
CA ILE A 59 -1.11 -11.39 -4.34
C ILE A 59 0.23 -11.15 -5.02
N ARG A 60 0.19 -10.85 -6.33
CA ARG A 60 1.36 -10.38 -7.07
C ARG A 60 1.06 -9.12 -7.87
N PHE A 61 1.95 -8.14 -7.75
CA PHE A 61 1.94 -6.93 -8.55
C PHE A 61 2.94 -7.05 -9.70
N SER A 62 2.55 -6.51 -10.84
CA SER A 62 3.42 -6.43 -12.02
C SER A 62 4.35 -5.21 -11.89
N ASN A 63 5.53 -5.26 -12.50
CA ASN A 63 6.46 -4.13 -12.50
C ASN A 63 5.83 -2.83 -13.03
N ASP A 64 4.93 -2.94 -14.01
CA ASP A 64 4.19 -1.80 -14.58
C ASP A 64 3.23 -1.17 -13.55
N GLU A 65 2.52 -2.01 -12.79
CA GLU A 65 1.61 -1.57 -11.74
C GLU A 65 2.38 -0.87 -10.61
N VAL A 66 3.52 -1.44 -10.19
CA VAL A 66 4.38 -0.87 -9.16
C VAL A 66 5.00 0.46 -9.63
N GLY A 67 5.45 0.53 -10.89
CA GLY A 67 5.99 1.76 -11.47
C GLY A 67 4.99 2.92 -11.52
N GLY A 68 3.69 2.61 -11.56
CA GLY A 68 2.60 3.59 -11.52
C GLY A 68 2.18 4.03 -10.11
N LEU A 69 2.73 3.44 -9.04
CA LEU A 69 2.35 3.78 -7.67
C LEU A 69 3.00 5.10 -7.21
N GLN A 70 2.22 6.18 -7.24
CA GLN A 70 2.68 7.51 -6.80
C GLN A 70 2.29 7.86 -5.36
N ASN A 71 1.19 7.28 -4.87
CA ASN A 71 0.62 7.55 -3.57
C ASN A 71 -0.07 6.29 -3.02
N VAL A 72 -0.42 6.34 -1.74
CA VAL A 72 -1.15 5.26 -1.07
C VAL A 72 -2.53 5.04 -1.67
N GLY A 73 -3.19 6.07 -2.19
CA GLY A 73 -4.48 5.93 -2.88
C GLY A 73 -4.42 4.96 -4.06
N ASN A 74 -3.43 5.11 -4.94
CA ASN A 74 -3.18 4.19 -6.06
C ASN A 74 -2.94 2.76 -5.56
N LEU A 75 -2.14 2.61 -4.50
CA LEU A 75 -1.86 1.30 -3.90
C LEU A 75 -3.13 0.64 -3.35
N LYS A 76 -3.97 1.39 -2.62
CA LYS A 76 -5.24 0.90 -2.08
C LYS A 76 -6.18 0.43 -3.21
N ALA A 77 -6.32 1.23 -4.26
CA ALA A 77 -7.17 0.90 -5.40
C ALA A 77 -6.66 -0.35 -6.14
N LEU A 78 -5.35 -0.43 -6.37
CA LEU A 78 -4.71 -1.57 -7.01
C LEU A 78 -4.90 -2.85 -6.20
N LEU A 79 -4.64 -2.79 -4.89
CA LEU A 79 -4.84 -3.89 -3.95
C LEU A 79 -6.31 -4.37 -3.95
N ALA A 80 -7.26 -3.43 -3.83
CA ALA A 80 -8.68 -3.77 -3.88
C ALA A 80 -9.04 -4.47 -5.19
N SER A 81 -8.46 -4.02 -6.32
CA SER A 81 -8.69 -4.64 -7.63
C SER A 81 -8.12 -6.05 -7.73
N LYS A 82 -7.01 -6.35 -7.05
CA LYS A 82 -6.44 -7.70 -6.97
C LYS A 82 -7.28 -8.63 -6.12
N LEU A 83 -7.83 -8.13 -5.01
CA LEU A 83 -8.61 -8.92 -4.05
C LEU A 83 -10.07 -9.15 -4.49
N SER A 84 -10.58 -8.33 -5.41
CA SER A 84 -11.93 -8.47 -5.98
C SER A 84 -11.97 -9.33 -7.25
N GLY A 85 -10.80 -9.77 -7.74
CA GLY A 85 -10.63 -10.54 -8.97
C GLY A 85 -10.62 -12.05 -8.78
#